data_AF-A0A7V8F0N0-F1
#
_entry.id   AF-A0A7V8F0N0-F1
#
_cell.length_a   1.000
_cell.length_b   1.000
_cell.length_c   1.000
_cell.angle_alpha   90.00
_cell.angle_beta   90.00
_cell.angle_gamma   90.00
#
_symmetry.space_group_name_H-M   'P 1'
#
loop_
_entity.id
_entity.type
_entity.pdbx_description
1 polymer ?
#
loop_
_entity_poly.entity_id
_entity_poly.type
_entity_poly.pdbx_seq_one_letter_code
_entity_poly.pdbx_strand_id
1 'polypeptide(L)'
;MITELNIDGVTSYRSKSTLSPINKTSLIYGLNGAGKSTISEFLYNQSAPRFAKCSLKTNQPCEILVYNQSFLNDYFYEEDNLKGIFTLSKENKVALQQIEAETRELEKHLAAQQENSKLAINNAAKLDQEKIKASGKVWEIKTNFSGGDRVLEFCLEGLKRTELLFQHIIGLPLPENTPGYTVDDLKVEASSIEGEGAAPFTKISTLSAGWLGIEGDSLWSKIIVGSQEGSVAEFITQAGNSDWVKQGLQYVSDDKDRQACPFCQQDTITKSIIDSIRQVFDE
;
A
#
# COMPACT_ATOMS: atom_id res chain seq x y z
N MET A 1 -58.10 -14.50 -37.03
CA MET A 1 -59.21 -15.37 -36.56
C MET A 1 -58.64 -16.71 -36.14
N ILE A 2 -58.99 -17.17 -34.93
CA ILE A 2 -58.54 -18.46 -34.40
C ILE A 2 -59.22 -19.58 -35.20
N THR A 3 -58.43 -20.46 -35.79
CA THR A 3 -58.92 -21.59 -36.61
C THR A 3 -58.85 -22.90 -35.85
N GLU A 4 -57.87 -23.06 -34.96
CA GLU A 4 -57.68 -24.26 -34.17
C GLU A 4 -57.08 -23.92 -32.81
N LEU A 5 -57.69 -24.44 -31.75
CA LEU A 5 -57.21 -24.36 -30.38
C LEU A 5 -57.06 -25.78 -29.85
N ASN A 6 -55.82 -26.17 -29.54
CA ASN A 6 -55.51 -27.47 -28.96
C ASN A 6 -55.09 -27.30 -27.51
N ILE A 7 -55.77 -28.02 -26.61
CA ILE A 7 -55.41 -28.13 -25.20
C ILE A 7 -55.15 -29.59 -24.87
N ASP A 8 -53.98 -29.87 -24.29
CA ASP A 8 -53.54 -31.23 -24.00
C ASP A 8 -52.75 -31.32 -22.70
N GLY A 9 -53.16 -32.22 -21.80
CA GLY A 9 -52.44 -32.55 -20.58
C GLY A 9 -52.42 -31.44 -19.52
N VAL A 10 -53.43 -30.57 -19.48
CA VAL A 10 -53.50 -29.43 -18.55
C VAL A 10 -54.82 -29.42 -17.79
N THR A 11 -54.76 -29.28 -16.46
CA THR A 11 -55.93 -29.24 -15.55
C THR A 11 -56.97 -30.33 -15.83
N SER A 12 -58.14 -29.98 -16.36
CA SER A 12 -59.25 -30.89 -16.66
C SER A 12 -59.11 -31.59 -18.02
N TYR A 13 -58.16 -31.16 -18.87
CA TYR A 13 -57.91 -31.74 -20.19
C TYR A 13 -56.84 -32.84 -20.12
N ARG A 14 -57.25 -34.06 -19.80
CA ARG A 14 -56.35 -35.23 -19.67
C ARG A 14 -55.77 -35.71 -21.01
N SER A 15 -56.45 -35.43 -22.11
CA SER A 15 -56.07 -35.80 -23.46
C SER A 15 -56.31 -34.64 -24.41
N LYS A 16 -55.61 -34.66 -25.55
CA LYS A 16 -55.75 -33.65 -26.60
C LYS A 16 -57.21 -33.39 -26.96
N SER A 17 -57.61 -32.14 -26.76
CA SER A 17 -58.93 -31.62 -27.09
C SER A 17 -58.77 -30.46 -28.06
N THR A 18 -59.37 -30.60 -29.24
CA THR A 18 -59.31 -29.62 -30.32
C THR A 18 -60.62 -28.87 -30.41
N LEU A 19 -60.55 -27.54 -30.35
CA LEU A 19 -61.67 -26.64 -30.59
C LEU A 19 -61.38 -25.88 -31.89
N SER A 20 -62.32 -25.94 -32.84
CA SER A 20 -62.22 -25.26 -34.13
C SER A 20 -63.40 -24.29 -34.28
N PRO A 21 -63.26 -23.03 -33.83
CA PRO A 21 -64.32 -22.04 -33.94
C PRO A 21 -64.57 -21.68 -35.41
N ILE A 22 -65.82 -21.76 -35.85
CA ILE A 22 -66.20 -21.46 -37.25
C ILE A 22 -66.72 -20.02 -37.38
N ASN A 23 -67.34 -19.50 -36.31
CA ASN A 23 -67.99 -18.19 -36.29
C ASN A 23 -67.10 -17.12 -35.64
N LYS A 24 -67.29 -15.86 -36.06
CA LYS A 24 -66.61 -14.69 -35.46
C LYS A 24 -66.86 -14.58 -33.95
N THR A 25 -68.08 -14.94 -33.52
CA THR A 25 -68.47 -14.99 -32.11
C THR A 25 -68.66 -16.45 -31.71
N SER A 26 -67.99 -16.88 -30.65
CA SER A 26 -68.10 -18.23 -30.09
C SER A 26 -68.36 -18.15 -28.60
N LEU A 27 -69.39 -18.86 -28.13
CA LEU A 27 -69.74 -18.94 -26.71
C LEU A 27 -69.37 -20.34 -26.19
N ILE A 28 -68.49 -20.39 -25.19
CA ILE A 28 -68.07 -21.64 -24.54
C ILE A 28 -68.66 -21.64 -23.12
N TYR A 29 -69.59 -22.54 -22.86
CA TYR A 29 -70.25 -22.67 -21.56
C TYR A 29 -70.18 -24.12 -21.07
N GLY A 30 -70.41 -24.32 -19.78
CA GLY A 30 -70.31 -25.63 -19.14
C GLY A 30 -70.32 -25.51 -17.62
N LEU A 31 -70.38 -26.64 -16.93
CA LEU A 31 -70.39 -26.71 -15.47
C LEU A 31 -69.11 -26.15 -14.85
N ASN A 32 -69.16 -25.84 -13.55
CA ASN A 32 -67.96 -25.49 -12.78
C ASN A 32 -66.96 -26.66 -12.82
N GLY A 33 -65.67 -26.35 -13.01
CA GLY A 33 -64.62 -27.36 -13.18
C GLY A 33 -64.45 -27.92 -14.60
N ALA A 34 -65.32 -27.58 -15.56
CA ALA A 34 -65.22 -28.07 -16.95
C ALA A 34 -64.02 -27.55 -17.75
N GLY A 35 -63.10 -26.76 -17.16
CA GLY A 35 -61.89 -26.28 -17.83
C GLY A 35 -62.02 -24.95 -18.58
N LYS A 36 -63.15 -24.24 -18.47
CA LYS A 36 -63.37 -22.93 -19.13
C LYS A 36 -62.26 -21.92 -18.82
N SER A 37 -61.89 -21.78 -17.55
CA SER A 37 -60.82 -20.87 -17.12
C SER A 37 -59.46 -21.29 -17.66
N THR A 38 -59.23 -22.59 -17.92
CA THR A 38 -57.98 -23.08 -18.52
C THR A 38 -57.82 -22.63 -19.96
N ILE A 39 -58.90 -22.62 -20.75
CA ILE A 39 -58.88 -22.06 -22.11
C ILE A 39 -58.50 -20.58 -22.05
N SER A 40 -59.18 -19.81 -21.20
CA SER A 40 -58.91 -18.38 -21.01
C SER A 40 -57.46 -18.13 -20.60
N GLU A 41 -56.95 -18.93 -19.67
CA GLU A 41 -55.60 -18.78 -19.14
C GLU A 41 -54.50 -19.14 -20.14
N PHE A 42 -54.74 -20.15 -20.99
CA PHE A 42 -53.84 -20.46 -22.10
C PHE A 42 -53.80 -19.31 -23.10
N LEU A 43 -54.94 -18.73 -23.45
CA LEU A 43 -55.00 -17.58 -24.34
C LEU A 43 -54.30 -16.35 -23.76
N TYR A 44 -54.30 -16.19 -22.42
CA TYR A 44 -53.65 -15.09 -21.73
C TYR A 44 -52.11 -15.24 -21.69
N ASN A 45 -51.60 -16.42 -21.37
CA ASN A 45 -50.16 -16.70 -21.30
C ASN A 45 -49.80 -18.06 -21.92
N GLN A 46 -49.68 -18.07 -23.26
CA GLN A 46 -49.36 -19.26 -24.03
C GLN A 46 -47.97 -19.83 -23.71
N SER A 47 -47.05 -18.99 -23.24
CA SER A 47 -45.67 -19.30 -22.92
C SER A 47 -45.49 -20.04 -21.60
N ALA A 48 -46.54 -20.12 -20.77
CA ALA A 48 -46.41 -20.72 -19.45
C ALA A 48 -46.03 -22.22 -19.56
N PRO A 49 -45.08 -22.74 -18.76
CA PRO A 49 -44.58 -24.11 -18.89
C PRO A 49 -45.66 -25.19 -18.88
N ARG A 50 -46.75 -24.96 -18.13
CA ARG A 50 -47.90 -25.88 -18.06
C ARG A 50 -48.61 -26.08 -19.39
N PHE A 51 -48.49 -25.15 -20.34
CA PHE A 51 -49.15 -25.19 -21.65
C PHE A 51 -48.24 -25.68 -22.77
N ALA A 52 -47.09 -26.30 -22.45
CA ALA A 52 -46.11 -26.75 -23.45
C ALA A 52 -46.67 -27.72 -24.52
N LYS A 53 -47.77 -28.43 -24.22
CA LYS A 53 -48.46 -29.34 -25.16
C LYS A 53 -49.69 -28.72 -25.85
N CYS A 54 -50.02 -27.48 -25.52
CA CYS A 54 -51.12 -26.74 -26.12
C CYS A 54 -50.64 -25.99 -27.37
N SER A 55 -51.54 -25.73 -28.32
CA SER A 55 -51.20 -24.97 -29.52
C SER A 55 -52.37 -24.13 -30.00
N LEU A 56 -52.09 -22.96 -30.55
CA LEU A 56 -53.07 -22.09 -31.18
C LEU A 56 -52.71 -21.87 -32.65
N LYS A 57 -53.68 -22.04 -33.55
CA LYS A 57 -53.55 -21.65 -34.96
C LYS A 57 -54.51 -20.51 -35.27
N THR A 58 -53.99 -19.54 -36.00
CA THR A 58 -54.75 -18.40 -36.50
C THR A 58 -54.56 -18.29 -38.01
N ASN A 59 -55.55 -17.76 -38.71
CA ASN A 59 -55.46 -17.55 -40.16
C ASN A 59 -54.58 -16.35 -40.55
N GLN A 60 -54.38 -15.41 -39.63
CA GLN A 60 -53.64 -14.17 -39.78
C GLN A 60 -53.03 -13.80 -38.41
N PRO A 61 -51.95 -12.99 -38.39
CA PRO A 61 -51.46 -12.39 -37.15
C PRO A 61 -52.59 -11.63 -36.46
N CYS A 62 -52.89 -11.96 -35.21
CA CYS A 62 -53.87 -11.25 -34.42
C CYS A 62 -53.39 -11.13 -32.97
N GLU A 63 -53.61 -9.97 -32.38
CA GLU A 63 -53.42 -9.75 -30.95
C GLU A 63 -54.55 -10.44 -30.18
N ILE A 64 -54.20 -11.09 -29.06
CA ILE A 64 -55.16 -11.82 -28.23
C ILE A 64 -55.29 -11.07 -26.92
N LEU A 65 -56.44 -10.43 -26.73
CA LEU A 65 -56.79 -9.74 -25.50
C LEU A 65 -57.68 -10.66 -24.67
N VAL A 66 -57.22 -11.01 -23.47
CA VAL A 66 -57.98 -11.86 -22.55
C VAL A 66 -58.25 -11.08 -21.27
N TYR A 67 -59.54 -10.93 -20.97
CA TYR A 67 -59.99 -10.40 -19.70
C TYR A 67 -60.36 -11.57 -18.76
N ASN A 68 -59.48 -11.85 -17.80
CA ASN A 68 -59.67 -12.92 -16.81
C ASN A 68 -59.07 -12.55 -15.45
N GLN A 69 -59.11 -13.47 -14.49
CA GLN A 69 -58.56 -13.22 -13.14
C GLN A 69 -57.05 -12.90 -13.15
N SER A 70 -56.28 -13.54 -14.03
CA SER A 70 -54.84 -13.31 -14.15
C SER A 70 -54.55 -11.90 -14.68
N PHE A 71 -55.33 -11.43 -15.66
CA PHE A 71 -55.29 -10.02 -16.10
C PHE A 71 -55.58 -9.06 -14.94
N LEU A 72 -56.61 -9.34 -14.13
CA LEU A 72 -56.90 -8.51 -12.96
C LEU A 72 -55.73 -8.48 -11.97
N ASN A 73 -55.14 -9.63 -11.66
CA ASN A 73 -54.02 -9.72 -10.70
C ASN A 73 -52.72 -9.04 -11.20
N ASP A 74 -52.50 -9.03 -12.52
CA ASP A 74 -51.31 -8.43 -13.14
C ASP A 74 -51.44 -6.91 -13.31
N TYR A 75 -52.65 -6.40 -13.55
CA TYR A 75 -52.87 -4.98 -13.89
C TYR A 75 -53.57 -4.17 -12.80
N PHE A 76 -54.26 -4.81 -11.86
CA PHE A 76 -54.93 -4.18 -10.73
C PHE A 76 -54.25 -4.69 -9.46
N TYR A 77 -53.25 -3.92 -9.02
CA TYR A 77 -52.61 -4.13 -7.74
C TYR A 77 -53.26 -3.21 -6.71
N GLU A 78 -53.62 -3.78 -5.57
CA GLU A 78 -54.02 -3.03 -4.38
C GLU A 78 -52.88 -3.19 -3.37
N GLU A 79 -52.25 -2.08 -3.01
CA GLU A 79 -51.25 -2.07 -1.94
C GLU A 79 -51.94 -2.35 -0.60
N ASP A 80 -51.40 -3.28 0.19
CA ASP A 80 -51.97 -3.66 1.50
C ASP A 80 -52.14 -2.46 2.45
N ASN A 81 -51.35 -1.39 2.26
CA ASN A 81 -51.36 -0.17 3.08
C ASN A 81 -52.25 0.96 2.56
N LEU A 82 -52.77 0.91 1.33
CA LEU A 82 -53.58 1.97 0.72
C LEU A 82 -54.84 1.40 0.06
N LYS A 83 -55.82 1.03 0.89
CA LYS A 83 -57.14 0.59 0.43
C LYS A 83 -57.80 1.64 -0.45
N GLY A 84 -58.17 1.24 -1.67
CA GLY A 84 -58.86 2.11 -2.64
C GLY A 84 -57.97 2.86 -3.63
N ILE A 85 -56.64 2.68 -3.60
CA ILE A 85 -55.74 3.15 -4.66
C ILE A 85 -55.36 1.96 -5.54
N PHE A 86 -55.86 1.94 -6.77
CA PHE A 86 -55.53 0.91 -7.75
C PHE A 86 -54.39 1.40 -8.64
N THR A 87 -53.25 0.73 -8.57
CA THR A 87 -52.16 1.01 -9.50
C THR A 87 -52.46 0.28 -10.80
N LEU A 88 -52.63 1.03 -11.88
CA LEU A 88 -52.77 0.48 -13.22
C LEU A 88 -51.37 0.22 -13.80
N SER A 89 -51.17 -1.00 -14.31
CA SER A 89 -49.97 -1.55 -14.96
C SER A 89 -49.09 -2.46 -14.10
N LYS A 90 -48.63 -3.53 -14.74
CA LYS A 90 -47.72 -4.54 -14.19
C LYS A 90 -46.35 -3.97 -13.83
N GLU A 91 -45.87 -3.01 -14.60
CA GLU A 91 -44.58 -2.34 -14.40
C GLU A 91 -44.56 -1.54 -13.10
N ASN A 92 -45.65 -0.81 -12.81
CA ASN A 92 -45.76 -0.03 -11.57
C ASN A 92 -45.73 -0.93 -10.33
N LYS A 93 -46.40 -2.09 -10.36
CA LYS A 93 -46.40 -3.06 -9.26
C LYS A 93 -44.98 -3.53 -8.92
N VAL A 94 -44.20 -3.91 -9.93
CA VAL A 94 -42.82 -4.39 -9.73
C VAL A 94 -41.93 -3.27 -9.17
N ALA A 95 -42.05 -2.06 -9.70
CA ALA A 95 -41.29 -0.90 -9.21
C ALA A 95 -41.61 -0.59 -7.73
N LEU A 96 -42.90 -0.58 -7.35
CA LEU A 96 -43.34 -0.32 -5.99
C LEU A 96 -42.84 -1.38 -5.00
N GLN A 97 -42.92 -2.67 -5.37
CA GLN A 97 -42.40 -3.76 -4.54
C GLN A 97 -40.88 -3.65 -4.33
N GLN A 98 -40.13 -3.26 -5.37
CA GLN A 98 -38.70 -3.02 -5.24
C GLN A 98 -38.42 -1.84 -4.31
N ILE A 99 -39.12 -0.72 -4.48
CA ILE A 99 -38.97 0.46 -3.60
C ILE A 99 -39.24 0.08 -2.15
N GLU A 100 -40.29 -0.69 -1.88
CA GLU A 100 -40.63 -1.11 -0.52
C GLU A 100 -39.55 -2.02 0.09
N ALA A 101 -39.02 -2.98 -0.68
CA ALA A 101 -37.94 -3.85 -0.24
C ALA A 101 -36.65 -3.07 0.08
N GLU A 102 -36.25 -2.17 -0.82
CA GLU A 102 -35.06 -1.33 -0.64
C GLU A 102 -35.23 -0.36 0.55
N THR A 103 -36.44 0.18 0.75
CA THR A 103 -36.75 1.08 1.87
C THR A 103 -36.62 0.35 3.21
N ARG A 104 -37.11 -0.90 3.31
CA ARG A 104 -36.98 -1.72 4.52
C ARG A 104 -35.51 -2.05 4.84
N GLU A 105 -34.70 -2.38 3.84
CA GLU A 105 -33.27 -2.61 4.07
C GLU A 105 -32.53 -1.31 4.44
N LEU A 106 -32.88 -0.17 3.84
CA LEU A 106 -32.34 1.14 4.23
C LEU A 106 -32.64 1.47 5.70
N GLU A 107 -33.88 1.29 6.14
CA GLU A 107 -34.28 1.53 7.54
C GLU A 107 -33.49 0.65 8.52
N LYS A 108 -33.29 -0.62 8.17
CA LYS A 108 -32.49 -1.56 8.97
C LYS A 108 -31.01 -1.13 9.05
N HIS A 109 -30.44 -0.68 7.94
CA HIS A 109 -29.07 -0.16 7.93
C HIS A 109 -28.92 1.13 8.74
N LEU A 110 -29.90 2.04 8.66
CA LEU A 110 -29.91 3.27 9.45
C LEU A 110 -30.00 2.97 10.96
N ALA A 111 -30.86 2.03 11.37
CA ALA A 111 -30.97 1.61 12.76
C ALA A 111 -29.64 1.03 13.28
N ALA A 112 -29.00 0.14 12.51
CA ALA A 112 -27.71 -0.45 12.87
C ALA A 112 -26.60 0.62 12.94
N GLN A 113 -26.59 1.59 12.01
CA GLN A 113 -25.64 2.69 12.04
C GLN A 113 -25.80 3.56 13.29
N GLN A 114 -27.04 3.85 13.68
CA GLN A 114 -27.31 4.64 14.88
C GLN A 114 -26.87 3.90 16.15
N GLU A 115 -27.08 2.59 16.23
CA GLU A 115 -26.61 1.75 17.33
C GLU A 115 -25.08 1.70 17.40
N ASN A 116 -24.41 1.45 16.28
CA ASN A 116 -22.95 1.44 16.20
C ASN A 116 -22.34 2.79 16.60
N SER A 117 -22.95 3.90 16.20
CA SER A 117 -22.52 5.24 16.61
C SER A 117 -22.62 5.44 18.13
N LYS A 118 -23.72 5.00 18.75
CA LYS A 118 -23.86 5.04 20.22
C LYS A 118 -22.82 4.17 20.92
N LEU A 119 -22.57 2.97 20.42
CA LEU A 119 -21.55 2.06 20.96
C LEU A 119 -20.14 2.66 20.83
N ALA A 120 -19.81 3.30 19.70
CA ALA A 120 -18.54 3.96 19.49
C ALA A 120 -18.32 5.10 20.50
N ILE A 121 -19.33 5.95 20.74
CA ILE A 121 -19.27 7.02 21.73
C ILE A 121 -19.06 6.45 23.14
N ASN A 122 -19.83 5.41 23.51
CA ASN A 122 -19.71 4.78 24.81
C ASN A 122 -18.33 4.13 25.02
N ASN A 123 -17.79 3.47 24.01
CA ASN A 123 -16.47 2.85 24.08
C ASN A 123 -15.36 3.90 24.16
N ALA A 124 -15.46 5.01 23.41
CA ALA A 124 -14.52 6.12 23.51
C ALA A 124 -14.53 6.73 24.92
N ALA A 125 -15.71 6.95 25.50
CA ALA A 125 -15.84 7.46 26.86
C ALA A 125 -15.26 6.50 27.91
N LYS A 126 -15.50 5.19 27.78
CA LYS A 126 -14.91 4.18 28.67
C LYS A 126 -13.39 4.13 28.55
N LEU A 127 -12.88 4.17 27.32
CA LEU A 127 -11.43 4.18 27.06
C LEU A 127 -10.77 5.42 27.68
N ASP A 128 -11.38 6.59 27.54
CA ASP A 128 -10.89 7.83 28.13
C ASP A 128 -10.88 7.76 29.66
N GLN A 129 -11.95 7.24 30.28
CA GLN A 129 -11.99 7.01 31.73
C GLN A 129 -10.88 6.07 32.21
N GLU A 130 -10.69 4.93 31.54
CA GLU A 130 -9.61 4.00 31.91
C GLU A 130 -8.22 4.61 31.67
N LYS A 131 -8.05 5.42 30.62
CA LYS A 131 -6.81 6.18 30.37
C LYS A 131 -6.53 7.17 31.50
N ILE A 132 -7.54 7.90 31.97
CA ILE A 132 -7.42 8.83 33.10
C ILE A 132 -7.04 8.08 34.38
N LYS A 133 -7.67 6.94 34.67
CA LYS A 133 -7.33 6.11 35.84
C LYS A 133 -5.90 5.59 35.77
N ALA A 134 -5.50 5.03 34.63
CA ALA A 134 -4.17 4.47 34.44
C ALA A 134 -3.07 5.54 34.51
N SER A 135 -3.26 6.67 33.83
CA SER A 135 -2.34 7.81 33.89
C SER A 135 -2.23 8.41 35.30
N GLY A 136 -3.35 8.49 36.04
CA GLY A 136 -3.37 8.87 37.45
C GLY A 136 -2.55 7.91 38.32
N LYS A 137 -2.71 6.60 38.13
CA LYS A 137 -1.94 5.58 38.87
C LYS A 137 -0.45 5.64 38.57
N VAL A 138 -0.08 5.84 37.31
CA VAL A 138 1.31 6.07 36.90
C VAL A 138 1.90 7.29 37.60
N TRP A 139 1.13 8.38 37.68
CA TRP A 139 1.58 9.59 38.37
C TRP A 139 1.75 9.38 39.88
N GLU A 140 0.84 8.64 40.52
CA GLU A 140 0.93 8.24 41.93
C GLU A 140 2.20 7.41 42.20
N ILE A 141 2.48 6.42 41.35
CA ILE A 141 3.71 5.61 41.44
C ILE A 141 4.93 6.51 41.31
N LYS A 142 4.95 7.41 40.32
CA LYS A 142 6.05 8.38 40.14
C LYS A 142 6.25 9.23 41.39
N THR A 143 5.18 9.70 42.04
CA THR A 143 5.30 10.53 43.25
C THR A 143 5.98 9.80 44.41
N ASN A 144 5.80 8.49 44.54
CA ASN A 144 6.47 7.68 45.57
C ASN A 144 8.00 7.64 45.40
N PHE A 145 8.50 7.82 44.17
CA PHE A 145 9.93 7.78 43.85
C PHE A 145 10.54 9.16 43.58
N SER A 146 9.71 10.19 43.48
CA SER A 146 10.15 11.58 43.27
C SER A 146 10.15 12.43 44.55
N GLY A 147 9.57 11.94 45.64
CA GLY A 147 9.52 12.63 46.94
C GLY A 147 10.58 12.08 47.89
N GLY A 148 11.39 12.95 48.49
CA GLY A 148 12.50 12.57 49.37
C GLY A 148 13.84 13.00 48.79
N ASP A 149 14.78 12.05 48.70
CA ASP A 149 16.22 12.23 48.48
C ASP A 149 16.58 12.75 47.06
N ARG A 150 15.60 12.85 46.15
CA ARG A 150 15.70 13.36 44.76
C ARG A 150 16.77 12.73 43.86
N VAL A 151 17.43 11.65 44.30
CA VAL A 151 18.51 10.96 43.57
C VAL A 151 18.14 10.54 42.15
N LEU A 152 16.88 10.12 41.92
CA LEU A 152 16.41 9.67 40.59
C LEU A 152 15.61 10.75 39.84
N GLU A 153 15.65 12.01 40.29
CA GLU A 153 14.87 13.08 39.67
C GLU A 153 15.33 13.38 38.23
N PHE A 154 16.62 13.19 37.93
CA PHE A 154 17.18 13.37 36.59
C PHE A 154 16.58 12.40 35.56
N CYS A 155 16.22 11.17 35.98
CA CYS A 155 15.57 10.17 35.12
C CYS A 155 14.20 10.62 34.61
N LEU A 156 13.59 11.61 35.26
CA LEU A 156 12.24 12.10 34.95
C LEU A 156 12.27 13.49 34.30
N GLU A 157 13.44 13.98 33.90
CA GLU A 157 13.56 15.25 33.19
C GLU A 157 12.83 15.21 31.84
N GLY A 158 12.08 16.27 31.52
CA GLY A 158 11.16 16.29 30.37
C GLY A 158 9.88 15.46 30.52
N LEU A 159 9.79 14.58 31.50
CA LEU A 159 8.63 13.69 31.75
C LEU A 159 7.77 14.12 32.95
N LYS A 160 7.98 15.33 33.50
CA LYS A 160 7.23 15.89 34.64
C LYS A 160 5.82 16.38 34.26
N ARG A 161 5.13 15.70 33.34
CA ARG A 161 3.72 15.91 32.97
C ARG A 161 3.04 14.56 32.85
N THR A 162 1.84 14.41 33.42
CA THR A 162 1.10 13.15 33.48
C THR A 162 0.93 12.47 32.12
N GLU A 163 0.48 13.21 31.10
CA GLU A 163 0.28 12.65 29.75
C GLU A 163 1.60 12.22 29.08
N LEU A 164 2.67 13.02 29.20
CA LEU A 164 3.97 12.70 28.61
C LEU A 164 4.60 11.47 29.25
N LEU A 165 4.54 11.38 30.58
CA LEU A 165 5.02 10.22 31.33
C LEU A 165 4.25 8.95 30.95
N PHE A 166 2.92 9.07 30.86
CA PHE A 166 2.07 7.94 30.50
C PHE A 166 2.33 7.44 29.07
N GLN A 167 2.47 8.34 28.10
CA GLN A 167 2.83 7.98 26.73
C GLN A 167 4.21 7.34 26.64
N HIS A 168 5.20 7.89 27.38
CA HIS A 168 6.54 7.32 27.42
C HIS A 168 6.50 5.88 27.95
N ILE A 169 5.80 5.62 29.06
CA ILE A 169 5.70 4.29 29.66
C ILE A 169 4.98 3.29 28.76
N ILE A 170 3.89 3.69 28.09
CA ILE A 170 3.19 2.81 27.13
C ILE A 170 4.08 2.46 25.93
N GLY A 171 4.97 3.38 25.54
CA GLY A 171 5.92 3.14 24.45
C GLY A 171 7.04 2.16 24.81
N LEU A 172 7.23 1.84 26.09
CA LEU A 172 8.24 0.89 26.52
C LEU A 172 7.75 -0.56 26.33
N PRO A 173 8.60 -1.46 25.81
CA PRO A 173 8.27 -2.87 25.75
C PRO A 173 8.08 -3.42 27.16
N LEU A 174 6.98 -4.14 27.38
CA LEU A 174 6.76 -4.80 28.67
C LEU A 174 7.78 -5.93 28.83
N PRO A 175 8.62 -5.93 29.87
CA PRO A 175 9.58 -7.00 30.08
C PRO A 175 8.85 -8.31 30.41
N GLU A 176 9.30 -9.41 29.81
CA GLU A 176 8.72 -10.75 30.03
C GLU A 176 8.93 -11.26 31.45
N ASN A 177 10.04 -10.84 32.07
CA ASN A 177 10.42 -11.23 33.42
C ASN A 177 10.50 -10.00 34.32
N THR A 178 10.23 -10.19 35.61
CA THR A 178 10.42 -9.15 36.61
C THR A 178 11.89 -8.72 36.63
N PRO A 179 12.19 -7.40 36.59
CA PRO A 179 13.56 -6.93 36.71
C PRO A 179 14.19 -7.43 38.02
N GLY A 180 15.40 -7.99 37.93
CA GLY A 180 16.19 -8.38 39.10
C GLY A 180 16.86 -7.21 39.83
N TYR A 181 16.70 -5.99 39.30
CA TYR A 181 17.31 -4.76 39.82
C TYR A 181 16.23 -3.90 40.49
N THR A 182 16.45 -3.49 41.73
CA THR A 182 15.47 -2.73 42.50
C THR A 182 15.68 -1.22 42.36
N VAL A 183 14.69 -0.44 42.80
CA VAL A 183 14.81 1.02 42.83
C VAL A 183 15.92 1.48 43.78
N ASP A 184 16.16 0.76 44.88
CA ASP A 184 17.21 1.12 45.83
C ASP A 184 18.61 0.83 45.25
N ASP A 185 18.77 -0.23 44.46
CA ASP A 185 20.02 -0.49 43.72
C ASP A 185 20.33 0.66 42.75
N LEU A 186 19.32 1.15 42.01
CA LEU A 186 19.45 2.32 41.13
C LEU A 186 19.86 3.58 41.88
N LYS A 187 19.31 3.82 43.09
CA LYS A 187 19.68 4.99 43.90
C LYS A 187 21.13 4.92 44.36
N VAL A 188 21.62 3.73 44.76
CA VAL A 188 23.02 3.53 45.18
C VAL A 188 23.96 3.82 44.01
N GLU A 189 23.65 3.30 42.83
CA GLU A 189 24.45 3.51 41.62
C GLU A 189 24.46 4.97 41.18
N ALA A 190 23.30 5.62 41.09
CA ALA A 190 23.18 7.04 40.77
C ALA A 190 23.97 7.91 41.77
N SER A 191 23.87 7.60 43.06
CA SER A 191 24.61 8.30 44.11
C SER A 191 26.13 8.09 44.01
N SER A 192 26.59 6.96 43.48
CA SER A 192 28.02 6.71 43.22
C SER A 192 28.56 7.54 42.04
N ILE A 193 27.68 7.94 41.11
CA ILE A 193 28.05 8.73 39.93
C ILE A 193 28.01 10.23 40.24
N GLU A 194 27.04 10.69 41.05
CA GLU A 194 26.83 12.11 41.37
C GLU A 194 27.34 12.54 42.76
N GLY A 195 27.76 11.60 43.61
CA GLY A 195 28.19 11.87 44.99
C GLY A 195 29.60 12.48 45.10
N GLU A 196 29.98 12.85 46.33
CA GLU A 196 31.27 13.50 46.66
C GLU A 196 32.52 12.69 46.23
N GLY A 197 32.38 11.41 45.91
CA GLY A 197 33.46 10.55 45.39
C GLY A 197 33.62 10.54 43.86
N ALA A 198 32.79 11.28 43.12
CA ALA A 198 32.84 11.34 41.66
C ALA A 198 34.08 12.09 41.17
N ALA A 199 35.08 11.36 40.67
CA ALA A 199 36.25 11.95 40.03
C ALA A 199 35.92 12.24 38.55
N PRO A 200 35.87 13.51 38.12
CA PRO A 200 35.65 13.82 36.71
C PRO A 200 36.85 13.33 35.89
N PHE A 201 36.62 12.38 34.99
CA PHE A 201 37.62 11.99 34.02
C PHE A 201 37.89 13.17 33.09
N THR A 202 39.16 13.55 32.93
CA THR A 202 39.55 14.61 32.01
C THR A 202 39.28 14.11 30.60
N LYS A 203 38.38 14.78 29.88
CA LYS A 203 38.08 14.48 28.48
C LYS A 203 39.39 14.58 27.68
N ILE A 204 39.84 13.48 27.11
CA ILE A 204 41.03 13.45 26.25
C ILE A 204 40.80 14.45 25.12
N SER A 205 41.73 15.39 24.94
CA SER A 205 41.63 16.39 23.89
C SER A 205 41.59 15.72 22.53
N THR A 206 40.60 16.07 21.72
CA THR A 206 40.50 15.59 20.34
C THR A 206 41.74 16.04 19.58
N LEU A 207 42.53 15.08 19.08
CA LEU A 207 43.73 15.37 18.31
C LEU A 207 43.32 15.86 16.91
N SER A 208 43.50 17.14 16.62
CA SER A 208 43.19 17.72 15.31
C SER A 208 44.37 17.53 14.37
N ALA A 209 44.24 16.65 13.38
CA ALA A 209 45.27 16.35 12.40
C ALA A 209 45.18 17.26 11.15
N GLY A 210 45.26 18.58 11.35
CA GLY A 210 45.18 19.56 10.26
C GLY A 210 46.29 19.43 9.20
N TRP A 211 47.37 18.73 9.51
CA TRP A 211 48.48 18.44 8.59
C TRP A 211 48.18 17.37 7.55
N LEU A 212 47.12 16.57 7.71
CA LEU A 212 46.72 15.57 6.69
C LEU A 212 46.39 16.21 5.34
N GLY A 213 46.03 17.50 5.32
CA GLY A 213 45.80 18.23 4.07
C GLY A 213 47.05 18.40 3.20
N ILE A 214 48.25 18.30 3.79
CA ILE A 214 49.53 18.43 3.06
C ILE A 214 49.75 17.23 2.12
N GLU A 215 49.31 16.03 2.51
CA GLU A 215 49.47 14.81 1.72
C GLU A 215 48.62 14.82 0.43
N GLY A 216 47.56 15.64 0.40
CA GLY A 216 46.68 15.80 -0.75
C GLY A 216 47.04 16.94 -1.70
N ASP A 217 48.16 17.64 -1.49
CA ASP A 217 48.50 18.80 -2.33
C ASP A 217 48.87 18.37 -3.75
N SER A 218 48.19 18.96 -4.74
CA SER A 218 48.46 18.79 -6.17
C SER A 218 49.89 19.16 -6.59
N LEU A 219 50.64 19.87 -5.75
CA LEU A 219 52.05 20.15 -5.97
C LEU A 219 52.87 18.85 -6.08
N TRP A 220 52.53 17.82 -5.28
CA TRP A 220 53.28 16.56 -5.27
C TRP A 220 53.16 15.76 -6.57
N SER A 221 52.10 15.99 -7.35
CA SER A 221 51.89 15.35 -8.65
C SER A 221 52.47 16.13 -9.82
N LYS A 222 53.10 17.30 -9.59
CA LYS A 222 53.82 18.03 -10.63
C LYS A 222 55.18 17.38 -10.88
N ILE A 223 55.38 16.92 -12.11
CA ILE A 223 56.66 16.38 -12.58
C ILE A 223 57.58 17.55 -12.93
N ILE A 224 58.80 17.53 -12.42
CA ILE A 224 59.85 18.48 -12.81
C ILE A 224 60.58 17.86 -14.00
N VAL A 225 60.46 18.50 -15.17
CA VAL A 225 61.16 18.08 -16.40
C VAL A 225 62.07 19.21 -16.88
N GLY A 226 63.22 18.85 -17.44
CA GLY A 226 64.13 19.79 -18.11
C GLY A 226 63.68 20.12 -19.54
N SER A 227 64.57 20.73 -20.33
CA SER A 227 64.30 21.11 -21.73
C SER A 227 63.78 19.93 -22.56
N GLN A 228 62.72 20.15 -23.34
CA GLN A 228 62.04 19.13 -24.15
C GLN A 228 62.56 19.08 -25.61
N GLU A 229 63.59 19.86 -25.94
CA GLU A 229 64.06 19.99 -27.32
C GLU A 229 65.13 18.95 -27.69
N GLY A 230 64.90 18.21 -28.78
CA GLY A 230 65.86 17.25 -29.36
C GLY A 230 65.49 15.78 -29.15
N SER A 231 66.07 14.89 -29.96
CA SER A 231 65.73 13.45 -29.97
C SER A 231 66.06 12.72 -28.67
N VAL A 232 67.04 13.20 -27.92
CA VAL A 232 67.41 12.68 -26.60
C VAL A 232 66.40 13.10 -25.54
N ALA A 233 65.91 14.34 -25.59
CA ALA A 233 64.90 14.86 -24.66
C ALA A 233 63.57 14.10 -24.79
N GLU A 234 63.15 13.83 -26.04
CA GLU A 234 61.94 13.04 -26.34
C GLU A 234 62.05 11.63 -25.77
N PHE A 235 63.20 10.97 -25.95
CA PHE A 235 63.43 9.62 -25.42
C PHE A 235 63.40 9.59 -23.89
N ILE A 236 64.07 10.55 -23.22
CA ILE A 236 64.10 10.64 -21.75
C ILE A 236 62.69 10.89 -21.19
N THR A 237 61.91 11.75 -21.84
CA THR A 237 60.53 12.05 -21.46
C THR A 237 59.63 10.82 -21.62
N GLN A 238 59.75 10.07 -22.72
CA GLN A 238 58.99 8.84 -22.95
C GLN A 238 59.36 7.75 -21.94
N ALA A 239 60.64 7.63 -21.59
CA ALA A 239 61.12 6.62 -20.64
C ALA A 239 60.85 6.99 -19.16
N GLY A 240 60.56 8.26 -18.85
CA GLY A 240 60.22 8.72 -17.51
C GLY A 240 61.36 8.59 -16.49
N ASN A 241 62.62 8.58 -16.95
CA ASN A 241 63.81 8.28 -16.14
C ASN A 241 64.83 9.43 -16.14
N SER A 242 64.36 10.68 -16.19
CA SER A 242 65.19 11.90 -16.24
C SER A 242 66.26 11.96 -15.15
N ASP A 243 65.90 11.71 -13.89
CA ASP A 243 66.84 11.74 -12.76
C ASP A 243 67.94 10.69 -12.90
N TRP A 244 67.59 9.50 -13.36
CA TRP A 244 68.56 8.42 -13.57
C TRP A 244 69.53 8.77 -14.71
N VAL A 245 69.04 9.36 -15.80
CA VAL A 245 69.90 9.80 -16.90
C VAL A 245 70.83 10.93 -16.44
N LYS A 246 70.33 11.90 -15.67
CA LYS A 246 71.14 12.98 -15.09
C LYS A 246 72.23 12.45 -14.16
N GLN A 247 71.89 11.50 -13.29
CA GLN A 247 72.88 10.81 -12.44
C GLN A 247 73.86 9.98 -13.28
N GLY A 248 73.42 9.41 -14.39
CA GLY A 248 74.26 8.63 -15.29
C GLY A 248 75.43 9.40 -15.87
N LEU A 249 75.26 10.71 -16.13
CA LEU A 249 76.31 11.60 -16.65
C LEU A 249 77.57 11.62 -15.78
N GLN A 250 77.47 11.38 -14.46
CA GLN A 250 78.63 11.39 -13.56
C GLN A 250 79.61 10.22 -13.83
N TYR A 251 79.16 9.18 -14.52
CA TYR A 251 79.95 7.99 -14.82
C TYR A 251 80.60 8.04 -16.21
N VAL A 252 80.45 9.17 -16.91
CA VAL A 252 80.91 9.38 -18.28
C VAL A 252 82.02 10.44 -18.26
N SER A 253 83.14 10.18 -18.93
CA SER A 253 84.29 11.10 -18.96
C SER A 253 84.21 12.08 -20.14
N ASP A 254 84.50 13.37 -19.91
CA ASP A 254 84.48 14.41 -20.96
C ASP A 254 85.72 14.45 -21.86
N ASP A 255 86.81 13.84 -21.40
CA ASP A 255 88.13 13.91 -22.05
C ASP A 255 88.31 12.90 -23.20
N LYS A 256 87.29 12.09 -23.50
CA LYS A 256 87.35 11.04 -24.54
C LYS A 256 86.28 11.25 -25.60
N ASP A 257 86.68 11.17 -26.88
CA ASP A 257 85.74 11.31 -28.01
C ASP A 257 84.75 10.14 -28.12
N ARG A 258 85.15 8.95 -27.68
CA ARG A 258 84.32 7.74 -27.57
C ARG A 258 84.65 6.96 -26.31
N GLN A 259 83.62 6.40 -25.68
CA GLN A 259 83.77 5.54 -24.53
C GLN A 259 82.75 4.40 -24.52
N ALA A 260 83.16 3.30 -23.89
CA ALA A 260 82.33 2.13 -23.71
C ALA A 260 81.11 2.46 -22.85
N CYS A 261 79.93 2.09 -23.34
CA CYS A 261 78.69 2.23 -22.59
C CYS A 261 78.69 1.29 -21.38
N PRO A 262 78.39 1.78 -20.16
CA PRO A 262 78.33 0.94 -18.96
C PRO A 262 77.33 -0.24 -19.06
N PHE A 263 76.33 -0.16 -19.94
CA PHE A 263 75.31 -1.20 -20.11
C PHE A 263 75.68 -2.24 -21.16
N CYS A 264 76.00 -1.81 -22.38
CA CYS A 264 76.27 -2.73 -23.49
C CYS A 264 77.76 -3.00 -23.72
N GLN A 265 78.65 -2.28 -23.03
CA GLN A 265 80.12 -2.37 -23.12
C GLN A 265 80.71 -2.11 -24.52
N GLN A 266 79.90 -1.62 -25.46
CA GLN A 266 80.34 -1.17 -26.78
C GLN A 266 80.65 0.33 -26.75
N ASP A 267 81.57 0.79 -27.61
CA ASP A 267 81.99 2.20 -27.73
C ASP A 267 80.93 3.07 -28.42
N THR A 268 79.77 3.20 -27.78
CA THR A 268 78.59 3.88 -28.32
C THR A 268 78.36 5.27 -27.72
N ILE A 269 79.03 5.62 -26.63
CA ILE A 269 78.91 6.95 -26.02
C ILE A 269 79.88 7.91 -26.72
N THR A 270 79.35 8.74 -27.61
CA THR A 270 80.09 9.82 -28.28
C THR A 270 79.92 11.15 -27.56
N LYS A 271 80.87 12.06 -27.75
CA LYS A 271 80.79 13.43 -27.22
C LYS A 271 79.48 14.15 -27.59
N SER A 272 79.02 13.98 -28.83
CA SER A 272 77.75 14.54 -29.29
C SER A 272 76.53 14.09 -28.48
N ILE A 273 76.50 12.82 -28.04
CA ILE A 273 75.39 12.29 -27.23
C ILE A 273 75.46 12.87 -25.81
N ILE A 274 76.65 13.00 -25.24
CA ILE A 274 76.84 13.60 -23.90
C ILE A 274 76.36 15.06 -23.91
N ASP A 275 76.76 15.83 -24.91
CA ASP A 275 76.36 17.23 -25.06
C ASP A 275 74.83 17.35 -25.26
N SER A 276 74.23 16.48 -26.08
CA SER A 276 72.76 16.43 -26.23
C SER A 276 72.04 16.05 -24.94
N ILE A 277 72.58 15.13 -24.11
CA ILE A 277 71.98 14.80 -22.81
C ILE A 277 72.11 15.99 -21.84
N ARG A 278 73.24 16.71 -21.85
CA ARG A 278 73.44 17.89 -20.99
C ARG A 278 72.47 19.02 -21.31
N GLN A 279 72.22 19.27 -22.60
CA GLN A 279 71.23 20.27 -23.05
C GLN A 279 69.81 20.00 -22.54
N VAL A 280 69.46 18.75 -22.22
CA VAL A 280 68.16 18.42 -21.60
C VAL A 280 68.06 18.94 -20.17
N PHE A 281 69.19 19.03 -19.45
CA PHE A 281 69.25 19.42 -18.05
C PHE A 281 69.86 20.81 -17.80
N ASP A 282 70.32 21.47 -18.86
CA ASP A 282 70.77 22.86 -18.84
C ASP A 282 69.54 23.79 -18.98
N GLU A 283 69.23 24.52 -17.89
CA GLU A 283 68.41 25.75 -17.89
C GLU A 283 69.33 26.98 -17.93
#